data_AF-A0A067GUL7-F1
#
_entry.id   AF-A0A067GUL7-F1
#
_cell.length_a   1.000
_cell.length_b   1.000
_cell.length_c   1.000
_cell.angle_alpha   90.00
_cell.angle_beta   90.00
_cell.angle_gamma   90.00
#
_symmetry.space_group_name_H-M   'P 1'
#
loop_
_entity.id
_entity.type
_entity.pdbx_description
1 polymer ?
#
loop_
_entity_poly.entity_id
_entity_poly.type
_entity_poly.pdbx_seq_one_letter_code
_entity_poly.pdbx_strand_id
1 'polypeptide(L)'
;MAPQIDSARRRMTAVANHLVPVISSDSNSGFIGLNNASMNDSYHRIHGEVPSHDVVWRIACDESGTEFTDIIYEKAVGEGIAKITINRPDRRNAFRPHTVKELIRAFNDARDDSSVGVIILTGKGTEAFCSGGDQALRTRDGYADYENFGRLNVLDLQVQIRRLPKPVIAMVHLP
;
A
#
# COMPACT_ATOMS: atom_id res chain seq x y z
N MET A 1 -30.44 -3.86 19.59
CA MET A 1 -29.79 -2.65 19.02
C MET A 1 -28.30 -2.75 19.38
N ALA A 2 -27.41 -2.56 18.40
CA ALA A 2 -25.92 -2.74 18.44
C ALA A 2 -25.26 -4.09 18.05
N PRO A 3 -25.49 -4.68 16.84
CA PRO A 3 -24.62 -5.73 16.28
C PRO A 3 -23.59 -5.23 15.24
N GLN A 4 -23.61 -3.95 14.84
CA GLN A 4 -22.78 -3.47 13.70
C GLN A 4 -21.31 -3.17 14.03
N ILE A 5 -20.94 -3.08 15.31
CA ILE A 5 -19.60 -2.59 15.72
C ILE A 5 -18.53 -3.70 15.67
N ASP A 6 -18.90 -4.98 15.84
CA ASP A 6 -17.93 -6.09 15.88
C ASP A 6 -17.46 -6.58 14.51
N SER A 7 -18.30 -6.47 13.46
CA SER A 7 -17.91 -6.82 12.09
C SER A 7 -16.88 -5.86 11.51
N ALA A 8 -16.97 -4.57 11.85
CA ALA A 8 -16.04 -3.54 11.41
C ALA A 8 -14.64 -3.73 12.05
N ARG A 9 -14.60 -4.11 13.33
CA ARG A 9 -13.35 -4.39 14.05
C ARG A 9 -12.57 -5.57 13.49
N ARG A 10 -13.26 -6.62 12.99
CA ARG A 10 -12.63 -7.85 12.45
C ARG A 10 -12.01 -7.67 11.06
N ARG A 11 -12.62 -6.85 10.19
CA ARG A 11 -12.04 -6.49 8.89
C ARG A 11 -10.70 -5.77 9.05
N MET A 12 -10.56 -5.03 10.15
CA MET A 12 -9.33 -4.35 10.50
C MET A 12 -8.21 -5.35 10.85
N THR A 13 -8.50 -6.53 11.41
CA THR A 13 -7.47 -7.50 11.86
C THR A 13 -6.84 -8.30 10.70
N ALA A 14 -7.64 -8.80 9.76
CA ALA A 14 -7.13 -9.54 8.60
C ALA A 14 -6.33 -8.62 7.66
N VAL A 15 -6.84 -7.41 7.42
CA VAL A 15 -6.07 -6.37 6.73
C VAL A 15 -4.84 -6.01 7.56
N ALA A 16 -4.95 -5.83 8.88
CA ALA A 16 -3.81 -5.48 9.75
C ALA A 16 -2.67 -6.50 9.70
N ASN A 17 -2.94 -7.79 9.56
CA ASN A 17 -1.86 -8.78 9.36
C ASN A 17 -1.06 -8.52 8.07
N HIS A 18 -1.67 -7.89 7.06
CA HIS A 18 -0.98 -7.40 5.86
C HIS A 18 -0.40 -5.97 6.03
N LEU A 19 -0.70 -5.26 7.13
CA LEU A 19 -0.31 -3.86 7.36
C LEU A 19 0.75 -3.65 8.45
N VAL A 20 1.04 -4.64 9.31
CA VAL A 20 1.93 -4.48 10.46
C VAL A 20 3.39 -4.77 10.08
N PRO A 21 4.37 -3.92 10.45
CA PRO A 21 5.79 -4.24 10.29
C PRO A 21 6.21 -5.25 11.37
N VAL A 22 7.01 -6.25 10.99
CA VAL A 22 7.66 -7.18 11.92
C VAL A 22 8.56 -6.37 12.87
N ILE A 23 8.20 -6.30 14.16
CA ILE A 23 9.08 -5.81 15.22
C ILE A 23 9.37 -7.01 16.13
N SER A 24 10.66 -7.32 16.27
CA SER A 24 11.22 -8.32 17.17
C SER A 24 10.87 -8.01 18.63
N SER A 25 10.66 -9.07 19.40
CA SER A 25 10.33 -9.14 20.82
C SER A 25 11.04 -8.14 21.74
N ASP A 26 10.29 -7.52 22.66
CA ASP A 26 10.56 -7.71 24.10
C ASP A 26 9.41 -7.27 25.04
N SER A 27 9.16 -8.16 26.01
CA SER A 27 8.53 -8.03 27.33
C SER A 27 7.32 -7.10 27.60
N ASN A 28 6.19 -7.76 27.82
CA ASN A 28 5.33 -7.65 29.01
C ASN A 28 4.59 -6.32 29.30
N SER A 29 3.43 -6.13 28.68
CA SER A 29 2.25 -5.54 29.36
C SER A 29 0.94 -5.90 28.64
N GLY A 30 0.02 -6.54 29.38
CA GLY A 30 -1.41 -6.65 29.06
C GLY A 30 -1.80 -7.53 27.87
N PHE A 31 -1.79 -8.86 28.03
CA PHE A 31 -2.44 -9.78 27.07
C PHE A 31 -3.95 -9.50 27.00
N ILE A 32 -4.39 -8.83 25.93
CA ILE A 32 -5.78 -8.95 25.46
C ILE A 32 -5.90 -10.33 24.84
N GLY A 33 -6.64 -11.22 25.51
CA GLY A 33 -6.81 -12.61 25.09
C GLY A 33 -7.24 -12.72 23.63
N LEU A 34 -6.55 -13.58 22.89
CA LEU A 34 -6.98 -14.14 21.61
C LEU A 34 -8.29 -14.91 21.85
N ASN A 35 -9.41 -14.21 21.81
CA ASN A 35 -10.72 -14.84 21.83
C ASN A 35 -10.92 -15.52 20.47
N ASN A 36 -10.83 -16.84 20.46
CA ASN A 36 -11.27 -17.70 19.37
C ASN A 36 -12.75 -17.40 19.08
N ALA A 37 -13.00 -16.50 18.14
CA ALA A 37 -14.34 -16.22 17.64
C ALA A 37 -14.83 -17.44 16.86
N SER A 38 -16.06 -17.87 17.17
CA SER A 38 -16.73 -19.06 16.63
C SER A 38 -16.48 -19.27 15.14
N MET A 39 -15.99 -20.46 14.79
CA MET A 39 -15.70 -20.99 13.45
C MET A 39 -16.93 -21.04 12.49
N ASN A 40 -18.04 -20.36 12.80
CA ASN A 40 -19.32 -20.56 12.12
C ASN A 40 -19.99 -19.25 11.64
N ASP A 41 -19.18 -18.24 11.29
CA ASP A 41 -19.70 -16.97 10.77
C ASP A 41 -20.01 -17.03 9.26
N SER A 42 -21.06 -16.33 8.84
CA SER A 42 -21.62 -16.35 7.47
C SER A 42 -20.60 -16.14 6.33
N TYR A 43 -19.48 -15.48 6.59
CA TYR A 43 -18.40 -15.26 5.63
C TYR A 43 -17.73 -16.58 5.18
N HIS A 44 -17.43 -17.48 6.12
CA HIS A 44 -16.79 -18.77 5.82
C HIS A 44 -17.70 -19.67 4.97
N ARG A 45 -19.02 -19.56 5.14
CA ARG A 45 -20.00 -20.31 4.34
C ARG A 45 -20.01 -19.90 2.86
N ILE A 46 -19.66 -18.65 2.54
CA ILE A 46 -19.68 -18.12 1.16
C ILE A 46 -18.28 -18.15 0.54
N HIS A 47 -17.24 -17.88 1.33
CA HIS A 47 -15.89 -17.63 0.84
C HIS A 47 -14.85 -18.70 1.25
N GLY A 48 -15.23 -19.68 2.08
CA GLY A 48 -14.32 -20.72 2.56
C GLY A 48 -13.40 -20.26 3.71
N GLU A 49 -12.38 -21.07 4.00
CA GLU A 49 -11.35 -20.74 4.98
C GLU A 49 -10.46 -19.59 4.47
N VAL A 50 -10.18 -18.62 5.35
CA VAL A 50 -9.20 -17.58 5.08
C VAL A 50 -7.83 -18.12 5.48
N PRO A 51 -6.86 -18.18 4.55
CA PRO A 51 -5.50 -18.61 4.89
C PRO A 51 -4.92 -17.77 6.02
N SER A 52 -4.40 -18.43 7.06
CA SER A 52 -3.80 -17.77 8.22
C SER A 52 -2.27 -17.77 8.20
N HIS A 53 -1.65 -18.15 7.07
CA HIS A 53 -0.20 -18.16 6.97
C HIS A 53 0.33 -16.73 6.77
N ASP A 54 1.58 -16.52 7.17
CA ASP A 54 2.25 -15.26 6.89
C ASP A 54 2.43 -15.05 5.40
N VAL A 55 2.29 -13.80 4.95
CA VAL A 55 2.49 -13.45 3.54
C VAL A 55 3.97 -13.25 3.28
N VAL A 56 4.49 -13.99 2.30
CA VAL A 56 5.86 -13.83 1.81
C VAL A 56 5.86 -12.75 0.72
N TRP A 57 6.56 -11.65 0.99
CA TRP A 57 6.75 -10.55 0.03
C TRP A 57 8.06 -10.71 -0.73
N ARG A 58 8.04 -10.45 -2.03
CA ARG A 58 9.26 -10.32 -2.86
C ARG A 58 9.34 -8.92 -3.42
N ILE A 59 10.52 -8.30 -3.30
CA ILE A 59 10.82 -7.03 -3.94
C ILE A 59 10.77 -7.23 -5.46
N ALA A 60 10.09 -6.31 -6.15
CA ALA A 60 9.98 -6.29 -7.59
C ALA A 60 10.69 -5.04 -8.15
N CYS A 61 11.33 -5.22 -9.30
CA CYS A 61 11.91 -4.15 -10.10
C CYS A 61 10.92 -3.72 -11.19
N ASP A 62 11.25 -2.68 -11.95
CA ASP A 62 10.50 -2.36 -13.17
C ASP A 62 10.77 -3.37 -14.30
N GLU A 63 10.07 -3.19 -15.43
CA GLU A 63 10.24 -3.99 -16.66
C GLU A 63 11.67 -4.05 -17.20
N SER A 64 12.51 -3.07 -16.85
CA SER A 64 13.92 -2.97 -17.26
C SER A 64 14.88 -3.52 -16.20
N GLY A 65 14.37 -4.05 -15.08
CA GLY A 65 15.17 -4.52 -13.95
C GLY A 65 15.73 -3.41 -13.05
N THR A 66 15.24 -2.19 -13.18
CA THR A 66 15.68 -1.05 -12.38
C THR A 66 14.98 -1.04 -11.02
N GLU A 67 15.75 -0.93 -9.95
CA GLU A 67 15.22 -0.75 -8.60
C GLU A 67 14.56 0.62 -8.42
N PHE A 68 13.63 0.68 -7.47
CA PHE A 68 12.96 1.91 -7.09
C PHE A 68 13.65 2.55 -5.89
N THR A 69 13.65 3.87 -5.86
CA THR A 69 14.35 4.66 -4.83
C THR A 69 13.38 5.38 -3.90
N ASP A 70 12.37 6.04 -4.45
CA ASP A 70 11.34 6.77 -3.71
C ASP A 70 10.13 5.89 -3.37
N ILE A 71 10.04 4.67 -3.92
CA ILE A 71 9.03 3.69 -3.57
C ILE A 71 9.66 2.32 -3.27
N ILE A 72 8.96 1.50 -2.49
CA ILE A 72 9.21 0.06 -2.34
C ILE A 72 8.08 -0.66 -3.05
N TYR A 73 8.43 -1.51 -4.00
CA TYR A 73 7.47 -2.30 -4.77
C TYR A 73 7.63 -3.78 -4.45
N GLU A 74 6.57 -4.42 -3.97
CA GLU A 74 6.58 -5.81 -3.53
C GLU A 74 5.38 -6.58 -4.09
N LYS A 75 5.57 -7.87 -4.36
CA LYS A 75 4.51 -8.81 -4.75
C LYS A 75 4.42 -9.94 -3.73
N ALA A 76 3.21 -10.22 -3.27
CA ALA A 76 2.93 -11.33 -2.37
C ALA A 76 2.92 -12.65 -3.16
N VAL A 77 3.74 -13.61 -2.73
CA VAL A 77 3.86 -14.90 -3.40
C VAL A 77 2.60 -15.73 -3.17
N GLY A 78 1.86 -16.04 -4.24
CA GLY A 78 0.67 -16.89 -4.17
C GLY A 78 -0.64 -16.17 -3.82
N GLU A 79 -0.59 -14.91 -3.39
CA GLU A 79 -1.77 -14.16 -2.91
C GLU A 79 -2.42 -13.27 -3.98
N GLY A 80 -1.70 -13.01 -5.08
CA GLY A 80 -2.14 -12.07 -6.12
C GLY A 80 -2.27 -10.62 -5.65
N ILE A 81 -1.45 -10.23 -4.69
CA ILE A 81 -1.40 -8.87 -4.13
C ILE A 81 -0.08 -8.22 -4.54
N ALA A 82 -0.16 -7.02 -5.12
CA ALA A 82 0.96 -6.12 -5.26
C ALA A 82 0.86 -5.00 -4.21
N LYS A 83 1.97 -4.61 -3.60
CA LYS A 83 2.04 -3.54 -2.60
C LYS A 83 3.07 -2.51 -3.03
N ILE A 84 2.63 -1.26 -3.14
CA ILE A 84 3.45 -0.10 -3.49
C ILE A 84 3.48 0.80 -2.26
N THR A 85 4.68 1.02 -1.72
CA THR A 85 4.91 1.83 -0.52
C THR A 85 5.72 3.07 -0.89
N ILE A 86 5.22 4.28 -0.66
CA ILE A 86 6.03 5.49 -0.81
C ILE A 86 7.10 5.50 0.28
N ASN A 87 8.37 5.65 -0.10
CA ASN A 87 9.57 5.51 0.73
C ASN A 87 10.26 6.87 0.94
N ARG A 88 9.51 7.87 1.43
CA ARG A 88 10.05 9.20 1.78
C ARG A 88 9.56 9.66 3.17
N PRO A 89 9.74 8.85 4.23
CA PRO A 89 9.15 9.13 5.54
C PRO A 89 9.63 10.45 6.16
N ASP A 90 10.87 10.86 5.89
CA ASP A 90 11.47 12.13 6.33
C ASP A 90 10.73 13.38 5.79
N ARG A 91 10.00 13.22 4.68
CA ARG A 91 9.13 14.26 4.10
C ARG A 91 7.65 13.88 4.19
N ARG A 92 7.26 13.06 5.17
CA ARG A 92 5.87 12.58 5.34
C ARG A 92 5.31 11.98 4.04
N ASN A 93 6.15 11.22 3.34
CA ASN A 93 5.84 10.59 2.06
C ASN A 93 5.32 11.57 0.99
N ALA A 94 5.79 12.82 1.01
CA ALA A 94 5.50 13.78 -0.06
C ALA A 94 6.09 13.27 -1.39
N PHE A 95 5.36 13.38 -2.49
CA PHE A 95 5.86 12.98 -3.81
C PHE A 95 6.56 14.13 -4.53
N ARG A 96 7.64 13.80 -5.24
CA ARG A 96 8.30 14.67 -6.24
C ARG A 96 8.09 14.09 -7.65
N PRO A 97 8.44 14.78 -8.74
CA PRO A 97 8.29 14.25 -10.09
C PRO A 97 8.88 12.85 -10.27
N HIS A 98 10.06 12.60 -9.67
CA HIS A 98 10.69 11.27 -9.64
C HIS A 98 9.81 10.19 -9.01
N THR A 99 9.27 10.45 -7.81
CA THR A 99 8.33 9.54 -7.13
C THR A 99 7.13 9.20 -8.01
N VAL A 100 6.58 10.19 -8.74
CA VAL A 100 5.44 9.97 -9.63
C VAL A 100 5.81 9.07 -10.82
N LYS A 101 7.00 9.25 -11.41
CA LYS A 101 7.51 8.38 -12.49
C LYS A 101 7.66 6.93 -12.00
N GLU A 102 8.21 6.74 -10.81
CA GLU A 102 8.36 5.42 -10.19
C GLU A 102 7.00 4.76 -9.91
N LEU A 103 6.03 5.51 -9.37
CA LEU A 103 4.67 5.04 -9.15
C LEU A 103 4.01 4.59 -10.47
N ILE A 104 4.12 5.41 -11.53
CA ILE A 104 3.56 5.08 -12.85
C ILE A 104 4.12 3.75 -13.38
N ARG A 105 5.44 3.56 -13.27
CA ARG A 105 6.12 2.31 -13.65
C ARG A 105 5.61 1.11 -12.85
N ALA A 106 5.53 1.23 -11.52
CA ALA A 106 5.04 0.14 -10.67
C ALA A 106 3.57 -0.20 -10.94
N PHE A 107 2.72 0.78 -11.21
CA PHE A 107 1.33 0.54 -11.61
C PHE A 107 1.21 -0.12 -12.99
N ASN A 108 2.10 0.19 -13.94
CA ASN A 108 2.14 -0.49 -15.24
C ASN A 108 2.56 -1.95 -15.10
N ASP A 109 3.64 -2.24 -14.36
CA ASP A 109 4.05 -3.61 -14.11
C ASP A 109 2.95 -4.41 -13.39
N ALA A 110 2.35 -3.83 -12.34
CA ALA A 110 1.24 -4.45 -11.63
C ALA A 110 -0.01 -4.64 -12.51
N ARG A 111 -0.23 -3.81 -13.52
CA ARG A 111 -1.33 -3.94 -14.47
C ARG A 111 -1.12 -5.12 -15.40
N ASP A 112 0.08 -5.28 -15.94
CA ASP A 112 0.39 -6.26 -16.97
C ASP A 112 0.68 -7.66 -16.39
N ASP A 113 1.03 -7.73 -15.11
CA ASP A 113 1.22 -9.00 -14.40
C ASP A 113 -0.11 -9.71 -14.10
N SER A 114 -0.43 -10.79 -14.83
CA SER A 114 -1.67 -11.55 -14.64
C SER A 114 -1.79 -12.23 -13.28
N SER A 115 -0.70 -12.41 -12.53
CA SER A 115 -0.75 -12.97 -11.18
C SER A 115 -1.28 -11.96 -10.16
N VAL A 116 -1.21 -10.66 -10.44
CA VAL A 116 -1.71 -9.60 -9.56
C VAL A 116 -3.20 -9.37 -9.81
N GLY A 117 -4.02 -9.57 -8.78
CA GLY A 117 -5.46 -9.29 -8.77
C GLY A 117 -5.82 -7.98 -8.05
N VAL A 118 -5.00 -7.52 -7.10
CA VAL A 118 -5.25 -6.28 -6.33
C VAL A 118 -3.95 -5.54 -6.05
N ILE A 119 -4.03 -4.21 -5.99
CA ILE A 119 -2.89 -3.34 -5.68
C ILE A 119 -3.17 -2.60 -4.36
N ILE A 120 -2.23 -2.65 -3.43
CA ILE A 120 -2.23 -1.84 -2.20
C ILE A 120 -1.27 -0.67 -2.40
N LEU A 121 -1.75 0.55 -2.15
CA LEU A 121 -0.92 1.75 -2.09
C LEU A 121 -0.84 2.24 -0.63
N THR A 122 0.38 2.40 -0.12
CA THR A 122 0.62 2.86 1.26
C THR A 122 1.85 3.79 1.35
N GLY A 123 2.13 4.31 2.55
CA GLY A 123 3.31 5.10 2.88
C GLY A 123 4.18 4.40 3.92
N LYS A 124 5.50 4.56 3.84
CA LYS A 124 6.44 4.01 4.81
C LYS A 124 6.38 4.78 6.13
N GLY A 125 6.59 4.07 7.23
CA GLY A 125 6.58 4.63 8.58
C GLY A 125 5.17 4.76 9.14
N THR A 126 5.03 5.46 10.25
CA THR A 126 3.78 5.58 11.01
C THR A 126 3.19 6.99 11.00
N GLU A 127 3.93 7.98 10.49
CA GLU A 127 3.56 9.39 10.63
C GLU A 127 2.57 9.87 9.57
N ALA A 128 2.62 9.31 8.36
CA ALA A 128 1.76 9.73 7.25
C ALA A 128 1.73 8.70 6.12
N PHE A 129 0.53 8.47 5.58
CA PHE A 129 0.37 7.83 4.27
C PHE A 129 1.07 8.62 3.15
N CYS A 130 0.64 9.87 2.91
CA CYS A 130 1.23 10.77 1.91
C CYS A 130 0.74 12.21 2.19
N SER A 131 1.65 13.18 2.20
CA SER A 131 1.34 14.60 2.43
C SER A 131 1.08 15.41 1.14
N GLY A 132 1.00 14.74 -0.01
CA GLY A 132 0.83 15.38 -1.31
C GLY A 132 2.16 15.73 -1.98
N GLY A 133 2.16 16.79 -2.78
CA GLY A 133 3.37 17.20 -3.51
C GLY A 133 4.38 17.92 -2.61
N ASP A 134 5.65 17.54 -2.71
CA ASP A 134 6.78 18.12 -1.97
C ASP A 134 6.98 19.62 -2.24
N GLN A 135 6.51 20.47 -1.30
CA GLN A 135 6.52 21.93 -1.48
C GLN A 135 7.94 22.50 -1.64
N ALA A 136 8.99 21.82 -1.20
CA ALA A 136 10.36 22.30 -1.36
C ALA A 136 10.79 22.38 -2.84
N LEU A 137 10.13 21.62 -3.72
CA LEU A 137 10.42 21.58 -5.16
C LEU A 137 9.43 22.40 -5.99
N ARG A 138 8.53 23.13 -5.32
CA ARG A 138 7.51 23.94 -5.98
C ARG A 138 8.12 25.29 -6.39
N THR A 139 8.13 25.54 -7.69
CA THR A 139 8.52 26.80 -8.32
C THR A 139 7.28 27.53 -8.88
N ARG A 140 7.47 28.75 -9.43
CA ARG A 140 6.38 29.53 -10.05
C ARG A 140 5.69 28.79 -11.19
N ASP A 141 6.42 27.93 -11.89
CA ASP A 141 5.91 27.17 -13.05
C ASP A 141 5.39 25.78 -12.69
N GLY A 142 5.34 25.41 -11.41
CA GLY A 142 4.98 24.07 -10.94
C GLY A 142 6.14 23.37 -10.25
N TYR A 143 6.13 22.04 -10.20
CA TYR A 143 7.21 21.28 -9.56
C TYR A 143 8.37 21.12 -10.52
N ALA A 144 9.56 21.52 -10.09
CA ALA A 144 10.76 21.43 -10.91
C ALA A 144 11.20 19.97 -11.06
N ASP A 145 11.39 19.53 -12.30
CA ASP A 145 12.15 18.35 -12.66
C ASP A 145 13.45 18.82 -13.34
N TYR A 146 14.53 18.04 -13.26
CA TYR A 146 15.82 18.38 -13.90
C TYR A 146 15.71 18.54 -15.44
N GLU A 147 14.62 18.01 -16.02
CA GLU A 147 14.31 17.98 -17.46
C GLU A 147 13.31 19.07 -17.93
N ASN A 148 13.13 20.14 -17.16
CA ASN A 148 12.60 21.41 -17.70
C ASN A 148 11.14 21.42 -18.20
N PHE A 149 10.22 20.70 -17.53
CA PHE A 149 8.78 20.97 -17.66
C PHE A 149 8.11 20.93 -16.27
N GLY A 150 7.63 22.08 -15.82
CA GLY A 150 6.96 22.29 -14.52
C GLY A 150 5.57 21.62 -14.43
N ARG A 151 5.49 20.31 -14.62
CA ARG A 151 4.24 19.57 -14.42
C ARG A 151 4.49 18.39 -13.49
N LEU A 152 3.79 18.42 -12.36
CA LEU A 152 3.50 17.19 -11.64
C LEU A 152 2.57 16.37 -12.54
N ASN A 153 3.07 15.27 -13.09
CA ASN A 153 2.25 14.27 -13.79
C ASN A 153 1.36 13.45 -12.82
N VAL A 154 0.98 14.03 -11.69
CA VAL A 154 0.08 13.43 -10.70
C VAL A 154 -1.29 13.19 -11.33
N LEU A 155 -1.71 14.05 -12.26
CA LEU A 155 -2.95 13.84 -13.01
C LEU A 155 -2.87 12.56 -13.86
N ASP A 156 -1.75 12.30 -14.52
CA ASP A 156 -1.56 11.09 -15.32
C ASP A 156 -1.59 9.84 -14.42
N LEU A 157 -0.93 9.90 -13.26
CA LEU A 157 -1.02 8.84 -12.25
C LEU A 157 -2.46 8.61 -11.75
N GLN A 158 -3.22 9.68 -11.46
CA GLN A 158 -4.62 9.57 -11.04
C GLN A 158 -5.49 8.96 -12.13
N VAL A 159 -5.29 9.36 -13.39
CA VAL A 159 -5.99 8.80 -14.55
C VAL A 159 -5.63 7.33 -14.74
N GLN A 160 -4.35 6.98 -14.60
CA GLN A 160 -3.87 5.60 -14.68
C GLN A 160 -4.55 4.74 -13.61
N ILE A 161 -4.50 5.14 -12.33
CA ILE A 161 -5.15 4.42 -11.22
C ILE A 161 -6.65 4.24 -11.51
N ARG A 162 -7.32 5.28 -12.03
CA ARG A 162 -8.76 5.22 -12.30
C ARG A 162 -9.14 4.38 -13.51
N ARG A 163 -8.23 4.18 -14.47
CA ARG A 163 -8.44 3.35 -15.68
C ARG A 163 -7.88 1.93 -15.54
N LEU A 164 -7.17 1.64 -14.45
CA LEU A 164 -6.52 0.36 -14.22
C LEU A 164 -7.60 -0.74 -14.08
N PRO A 165 -7.50 -1.87 -14.81
CA PRO A 165 -8.51 -2.93 -14.79
C PRO A 165 -8.41 -3.82 -13.52
N LYS A 166 -7.85 -3.31 -12.43
CA LYS A 166 -7.67 -4.02 -11.15
C LYS A 166 -8.02 -3.08 -9.99
N PRO A 167 -8.61 -3.58 -8.90
CA PRO A 167 -8.86 -2.79 -7.72
C PRO A 167 -7.56 -2.25 -7.11
N VAL A 168 -7.59 -0.97 -6.71
CA VAL A 168 -6.53 -0.30 -5.96
C VAL A 168 -7.06 0.10 -4.59
N ILE A 169 -6.38 -0.34 -3.53
CA ILE A 169 -6.75 -0.09 -2.14
C ILE A 169 -5.72 0.87 -1.55
N ALA A 170 -6.18 2.03 -1.08
CA ALA A 170 -5.36 2.93 -0.29
C ALA A 170 -5.37 2.45 1.17
N MET A 171 -4.19 2.14 1.68
CA MET A 171 -3.96 1.80 3.08
C MET A 171 -3.46 3.07 3.79
N VAL A 172 -4.40 3.81 4.36
CA VAL A 172 -4.13 5.10 4.98
C VAL A 172 -3.88 4.92 6.47
N HIS A 173 -2.70 5.32 6.93
CA HIS A 173 -2.39 5.51 8.35
C HIS A 173 -2.12 6.98 8.65
N LEU A 174 -2.56 7.39 9.84
CA LEU A 174 -2.34 8.70 10.44
C LEU A 174 -1.98 8.45 11.92
N PRO A 175 -1.25 9.37 12.57
CA PRO A 175 -0.93 9.28 14.00
C PRO A 175 -2.19 9.24 14.89
#